data_AF-A0A1B9S6C0-F1
#
_entry.id   AF-A0A1B9S6C0-F1
#
_cell.length_a   1.000
_cell.length_b   1.000
_cell.length_c   1.000
_cell.angle_alpha   90.00
_cell.angle_beta   90.00
_cell.angle_gamma   90.00
#
_symmetry.space_group_name_H-M   'P 1'
#
loop_
_entity.id
_entity.type
_entity.pdbx_description
1 polymer ?
#
loop_
_entity_poly.entity_id
_entity_poly.type
_entity_poly.pdbx_seq_one_letter_code
_entity_poly.pdbx_strand_id
1 'polypeptide(L)'
;MPADDITRPDTVENAHEDDRGTGIYWFIVPSGDEEQIFIPDITRGKANDIARQSGSLGNVDAYRWVPESIRDAANLIQSKCGGRCNANIDCVNPACRCYSGRCQRKR
;
A
#
# COMPACT_ATOMS: atom_id res chain seq x y z
N MET A 1 -14.87 7.10 3.99
CA MET A 1 -14.65 7.04 2.53
C MET A 1 -13.93 5.73 2.25
N PRO A 2 -14.16 5.05 1.11
CA PRO A 2 -13.39 3.85 0.77
C PRO A 2 -11.91 4.22 0.61
N ALA A 3 -11.00 3.31 0.98
CA ALA A 3 -9.57 3.50 0.79
C ALA A 3 -9.22 3.64 -0.70
N ASP A 4 -8.27 4.50 -1.02
CA ASP A 4 -7.75 4.61 -2.39
C ASP A 4 -6.94 3.34 -2.74
N ASP A 5 -7.38 2.60 -3.77
CA ASP A 5 -6.55 1.55 -4.38
C ASP A 5 -5.48 2.20 -5.24
N ILE A 6 -4.25 2.19 -4.74
CA ILE A 6 -3.05 2.70 -5.44
C ILE A 6 -2.15 1.56 -5.90
N THR A 7 -2.73 0.38 -6.09
CA THR A 7 -2.11 -0.74 -6.79
C THR A 7 -1.82 -0.33 -8.23
N ARG A 8 -0.63 -0.67 -8.73
CA ARG A 8 -0.28 -0.27 -10.08
C ARG A 8 -1.07 -1.11 -11.09
N PRO A 9 -1.63 -0.51 -12.15
CA PRO A 9 -2.41 -1.26 -13.13
C PRO A 9 -1.68 -2.44 -13.76
N ASP A 10 -0.38 -2.31 -14.02
CA ASP A 10 0.46 -3.37 -14.58
C ASP A 10 0.66 -4.55 -13.63
N THR A 11 0.58 -4.32 -12.31
CA THR A 11 0.66 -5.42 -11.32
C THR A 11 -0.61 -6.26 -11.24
N VAL A 12 -1.74 -5.76 -11.78
CA VAL A 12 -3.04 -6.46 -11.71
C VAL A 12 -3.54 -6.95 -13.07
N GLU A 13 -2.85 -6.62 -14.16
CA GLU A 13 -3.25 -7.01 -15.53
C GLU A 13 -3.46 -8.52 -15.69
N ASN A 14 -2.68 -9.34 -14.96
CA ASN A 14 -2.79 -10.79 -14.97
C ASN A 14 -2.96 -11.42 -13.57
N ALA A 15 -3.31 -10.61 -12.56
CA ALA A 15 -3.41 -11.09 -11.17
C ALA A 15 -4.83 -11.53 -10.81
N HIS A 16 -4.95 -12.73 -10.24
CA HIS A 16 -6.20 -13.30 -9.74
C HIS A 16 -6.44 -12.93 -8.28
N GLU A 17 -7.68 -13.07 -7.80
CA GLU A 17 -8.05 -12.72 -6.41
C GLU A 17 -7.39 -13.64 -5.36
N ASP A 18 -7.00 -14.85 -5.75
CA ASP A 18 -6.31 -15.85 -4.94
C ASP A 18 -4.78 -15.74 -4.99
N ASP A 19 -4.23 -14.92 -5.88
CA ASP A 19 -2.79 -14.67 -5.96
C ASP A 19 -2.29 -14.05 -4.66
N ARG A 20 -1.16 -14.57 -4.17
CA ARG A 20 -0.53 -14.16 -2.91
C ARG A 20 0.56 -13.14 -3.18
N GLY A 21 0.66 -12.17 -2.27
CA GLY A 21 1.63 -11.09 -2.36
C GLY A 21 1.69 -10.31 -1.05
N THR A 22 2.19 -9.09 -1.12
CA THR A 22 2.25 -8.18 0.03
C THR A 22 1.17 -7.12 -0.05
N GLY A 23 0.38 -7.00 1.02
CA GLY A 23 -0.52 -5.87 1.23
C GLY A 23 0.20 -4.75 1.98
N ILE A 24 0.13 -3.54 1.44
CA ILE A 24 0.69 -2.32 2.03
C ILE A 24 -0.47 -1.37 2.28
N TYR A 25 -0.64 -0.93 3.51
CA TYR A 25 -1.78 -0.13 3.95
C TYR A 25 -1.30 1.14 4.62
N TRP A 26 -1.91 2.26 4.25
CA TRP A 26 -1.68 3.56 4.88
C TRP A 26 -2.88 3.94 5.72
N PHE A 27 -2.63 4.38 6.94
CA PHE A 27 -3.64 4.80 7.90
C PHE A 27 -3.40 6.25 8.28
N ILE A 28 -4.49 6.97 8.52
CA ILE A 28 -4.47 8.22 9.27
C ILE A 28 -5.06 7.90 10.63
N VAL A 29 -4.22 7.85 11.65
CA VAL A 29 -4.67 7.59 13.02
C VAL A 29 -5.34 8.83 13.61
N PRO A 30 -6.15 8.72 14.68
CA PRO A 30 -6.90 9.86 15.23
C PRO A 30 -6.04 11.06 15.66
N SER A 31 -4.74 10.86 15.94
CA SER A 31 -3.80 11.94 16.24
C SER A 31 -3.44 12.81 15.02
N GLY A 32 -3.77 12.36 13.81
CA GLY A 32 -3.35 12.97 12.55
C GLY A 32 -2.02 12.45 12.03
N ASP A 33 -1.38 11.51 12.74
CA ASP A 33 -0.17 10.85 12.27
C ASP A 33 -0.48 9.87 11.13
N GLU A 34 0.47 9.73 10.21
CA GLU A 34 0.42 8.76 9.13
C GLU A 34 1.13 7.48 9.56
N GLU A 35 0.42 6.35 9.54
CA GLU A 35 0.96 5.03 9.83
C GLU A 35 0.91 4.12 8.61
N GLN A 36 1.76 3.10 8.61
CA GLN A 36 1.83 2.12 7.53
C GLN A 36 1.95 0.70 8.09
N ILE A 37 1.16 -0.22 7.54
CA ILE A 37 1.20 -1.65 7.90
C ILE A 37 1.53 -2.47 6.65
N PHE A 38 2.34 -3.51 6.87
CA PHE A 38 2.71 -4.50 5.87
C PHE A 38 2.14 -5.85 6.26
N ILE A 39 1.43 -6.47 5.32
CA ILE A 39 0.99 -7.85 5.44
C ILE A 39 1.77 -8.63 4.38
N PRO A 40 2.85 -9.35 4.77
CA PRO A 40 3.85 -9.91 3.85
C PRO A 40 3.33 -11.03 2.96
N ASP A 41 2.20 -11.63 3.37
CA ASP A 41 1.62 -12.77 2.69
C ASP A 41 0.09 -12.74 2.81
N ILE A 42 -0.56 -12.18 1.79
CA ILE A 42 -2.02 -12.00 1.71
C ILE A 42 -2.49 -12.20 0.27
N THR A 43 -3.68 -12.78 0.10
CA THR A 43 -4.31 -12.87 -1.22
C THR A 43 -4.80 -11.51 -1.69
N ARG A 44 -4.80 -11.25 -3.00
CA ARG A 44 -5.31 -9.99 -3.57
C ARG A 44 -6.75 -9.69 -3.12
N GLY A 45 -7.62 -10.69 -3.12
CA GLY A 45 -9.01 -10.53 -2.66
C GLY A 45 -9.12 -10.22 -1.19
N LYS A 46 -8.30 -10.87 -0.34
CA LYS A 46 -8.27 -10.51 1.07
C LYS A 46 -7.69 -9.12 1.29
N ALA A 47 -6.76 -8.68 0.45
CA ALA A 47 -6.22 -7.34 0.53
C ALA A 47 -7.27 -6.26 0.23
N ASN A 48 -8.08 -6.50 -0.81
CA ASN A 48 -9.25 -5.69 -1.16
C ASN A 48 -10.30 -5.66 -0.03
N ASP A 49 -10.57 -6.81 0.59
CA ASP A 49 -11.51 -6.89 1.71
C ASP A 49 -11.06 -6.06 2.91
N ILE A 50 -9.77 -6.12 3.28
CA ILE A 50 -9.22 -5.32 4.39
C ILE A 50 -9.35 -3.83 4.07
N ALA A 51 -9.03 -3.41 2.85
CA ALA A 51 -9.16 -2.00 2.44
C ALA A 51 -10.61 -1.49 2.50
N ARG A 52 -11.59 -2.39 2.34
CA ARG A 52 -13.03 -2.08 2.46
C ARG A 52 -13.55 -2.10 3.89
N GLN A 53 -12.88 -2.82 4.79
CA GLN A 53 -13.25 -2.90 6.20
C GLN A 53 -12.75 -1.65 6.96
N SER A 54 -13.50 -0.56 6.87
CA SER A 54 -13.37 0.57 7.80
C SER A 54 -13.84 0.14 9.19
N GLY A 55 -12.92 -0.19 10.09
CA GLY A 55 -13.24 -0.44 11.50
C GLY A 55 -12.17 -1.23 12.26
N SER A 56 -11.95 -0.86 13.53
CA SER A 56 -10.97 -1.37 14.51
C SER A 56 -9.49 -0.98 14.34
N LEU A 57 -8.96 -0.82 13.12
CA LEU A 57 -7.55 -0.43 12.87
C LEU A 57 -7.35 1.05 12.49
N GLY A 58 -8.43 1.83 12.46
CA GLY A 58 -8.45 3.19 11.92
C GLY A 58 -9.05 3.25 10.51
N ASN A 59 -9.09 4.45 9.93
CA ASN A 59 -9.53 4.63 8.54
C ASN A 59 -8.34 4.30 7.62
N VAL A 60 -8.44 3.18 6.89
CA VAL A 60 -7.51 2.89 5.80
C VAL A 60 -7.69 3.99 4.76
N ASP A 61 -6.61 4.72 4.51
CA ASP A 61 -6.62 5.89 3.66
C ASP A 61 -6.28 5.52 2.21
N ALA A 62 -5.30 4.64 2.06
CA ALA A 62 -4.95 4.02 0.80
C ALA A 62 -4.37 2.63 1.04
N TYR A 63 -4.40 1.80 0.01
CA TYR A 63 -3.73 0.52 0.03
C TYR A 63 -3.11 0.19 -1.33
N ARG A 64 -2.16 -0.72 -1.28
CA ARG A 64 -1.50 -1.31 -2.44
C ARG A 64 -1.33 -2.79 -2.19
N TRP A 65 -1.68 -3.61 -3.17
CA TRP A 65 -1.20 -4.98 -3.22
C TRP A 65 -0.05 -5.06 -4.24
N VAL A 66 1.00 -5.81 -3.91
CA VAL A 66 2.08 -6.12 -4.86
C VAL A 66 2.29 -7.64 -4.89
N PRO A 67 2.57 -8.23 -6.06
CA PRO A 67 2.73 -9.69 -6.18
C PRO A 67 3.95 -10.24 -5.43
N GLU A 68 4.93 -9.39 -5.09
CA GLU A 68 6.09 -9.78 -4.33
C GLU A 68 5.75 -10.02 -2.85
N SER A 69 6.06 -11.20 -2.30
CA SER A 69 5.98 -11.48 -0.85
C SER A 69 7.22 -10.94 -0.12
N ILE A 70 7.04 -9.90 0.69
CA ILE A 70 8.15 -9.17 1.31
C ILE A 70 8.09 -9.40 2.82
N ARG A 71 8.93 -10.31 3.31
CA ARG A 71 8.92 -10.73 4.72
C ARG A 71 9.50 -9.69 5.68
N ASP A 72 10.37 -8.82 5.19
CA ASP A 72 11.06 -7.83 6.00
C ASP A 72 10.71 -6.41 5.53
N ALA A 73 9.74 -5.80 6.21
CA ALA A 73 9.29 -4.44 5.93
C ALA A 73 10.34 -3.37 6.24
N ALA A 74 11.31 -3.64 7.11
CA ALA A 74 12.36 -2.67 7.46
C ALA A 74 13.22 -2.32 6.23
N ASN A 75 13.37 -3.25 5.30
CA ASN A 75 14.10 -3.02 4.04
C ASN A 75 13.27 -2.27 2.99
N LEU A 76 11.94 -2.17 3.14
CA LEU A 76 11.09 -1.39 2.24
C LEU A 76 11.07 0.09 2.59
N ILE A 77 11.26 0.43 3.87
CA ILE A 77 11.28 1.81 4.37
C ILE A 77 12.63 2.45 4.04
N GLN A 78 12.88 2.74 2.77
CA GLN A 78 14.13 3.40 2.34
C GLN A 78 13.89 4.64 1.47
N SER A 79 12.67 4.87 0.98
CA SER A 79 12.41 5.95 0.03
C SER A 79 12.01 7.25 0.74
N LYS A 80 12.78 8.32 0.49
CA LYS A 80 12.37 9.70 0.80
C LYS A 80 11.19 10.09 -0.09
N CYS A 81 10.30 10.95 0.41
CA CYS A 81 9.30 11.63 -0.41
C CYS A 81 9.97 12.42 -1.53
N GLY A 82 9.44 12.32 -2.75
CA GLY A 82 9.96 12.99 -3.95
C GLY A 82 10.66 12.04 -4.93
N GLY A 83 10.70 12.43 -6.20
CA GLY A 83 11.31 11.63 -7.27
C GLY A 83 10.31 10.75 -8.02
N ARG A 84 10.85 9.83 -8.83
CA ARG A 84 10.08 8.86 -9.63
C ARG A 84 10.05 7.51 -8.91
N CYS A 85 8.90 6.86 -8.96
CA CYS A 85 8.73 5.47 -8.52
C CYS A 85 8.53 4.61 -9.78
N ASN A 86 9.47 3.69 -10.01
CA ASN A 86 9.54 2.84 -11.19
C ASN A 86 9.21 1.38 -10.87
N ALA A 87 9.44 0.93 -9.63
CA ALA A 87 9.14 -0.43 -9.16
C ALA A 87 7.90 -0.47 -8.26
N ASN A 88 7.38 -1.68 -8.02
CA ASN A 88 6.16 -1.91 -7.22
C ASN A 88 6.34 -1.49 -5.75
N ILE A 89 7.57 -1.65 -5.26
CA ILE A 89 8.00 -1.40 -3.89
C ILE A 89 8.64 -0.01 -3.68
N ASP A 90 8.64 0.83 -4.71
CA ASP A 90 9.10 2.20 -4.57
C ASP A 90 8.08 3.02 -3.77
N CYS A 91 8.59 4.03 -3.06
CA CYS A 91 7.76 4.97 -2.32
C CYS A 91 6.97 4.38 -1.14
N VAL A 92 7.59 3.43 -0.44
CA VAL A 92 7.02 2.84 0.76
C VAL A 92 7.45 3.67 1.96
N ASN A 93 6.64 4.67 2.29
CA ASN A 93 6.83 5.56 3.44
C ASN A 93 5.44 5.90 4.01
N PRO A 94 5.24 5.97 5.33
CA PRO A 94 3.95 6.35 5.90
C PRO A 94 3.41 7.67 5.33
N ALA A 95 4.29 8.64 5.06
CA ALA A 95 3.91 9.95 4.57
C ALA A 95 3.93 10.12 3.05
N CYS A 96 4.33 9.10 2.29
CA CYS A 96 4.56 9.23 0.84
C CYS A 96 4.02 8.02 0.09
N ARG A 97 3.48 8.26 -1.09
CA ARG A 97 2.90 7.20 -1.94
C ARG A 97 3.29 7.42 -3.39
N CYS A 98 3.34 6.33 -4.14
CA CYS A 98 3.55 6.38 -5.58
C CYS A 98 2.21 6.61 -6.29
N TYR A 99 2.04 7.80 -6.87
CA TYR A 99 0.89 8.19 -7.69
C TYR A 99 1.39 8.53 -9.09
N SER A 100 0.86 7.88 -10.12
CA SER A 100 1.21 8.15 -11.53
C SER A 100 2.72 8.22 -11.79
N GLY A 101 3.50 7.30 -11.19
CA GLY A 101 4.95 7.22 -11.34
C GLY A 101 5.75 8.27 -10.56
N ARG A 102 5.13 9.01 -9.63
CA ARG A 102 5.81 9.95 -8.74
C ARG A 102 5.59 9.66 -7.26
N CYS A 103 6.67 9.81 -6.50
CA CYS A 103 6.64 9.81 -5.05
C CYS A 103 6.17 11.16 -4.51
N GLN A 104 4.98 11.20 -3.90
CA GLN A 104 4.44 12.44 -3.34
C GLN A 104 3.67 12.20 -2.04
N ARG A 105 3.64 13.23 -1.18
CA ARG A 105 2.75 13.26 -0.01
C ARG A 105 1.31 13.31 -0.47
N LYS A 106 0.42 12.69 0.31
CA LYS A 106 -1.01 12.96 0.16
C LYS A 106 -1.26 14.44 0.48
N ARG A 107 -2.09 15.11 -0.32
CA ARG A 107 -2.54 16.48 -0.09
C ARG A 107 -3.93 16.49 0.52
#